data_AF-A0A9E4KBZ4-F1
#
_entry.id   AF-A0A9E4KBZ4-F1
#
_cell.length_a   1.000
_cell.length_b   1.000
_cell.length_c   1.000
_cell.angle_alpha   90.00
_cell.angle_beta   90.00
_cell.angle_gamma   90.00
#
_symmetry.space_group_name_H-M   'P 1'
#
loop_
_entity.id
_entity.type
_entity.pdbx_description
1 polymer ?
#
loop_
_entity_poly.entity_id
_entity_poly.type
_entity_poly.pdbx_seq_one_letter_code
_entity_poly.pdbx_strand_id
1 'polypeptide(L)'
;MALKKTVKKRRRAKRKVVSMEAITEALQADINLSAANKRALSRLSKAEKALERQDKMLATNSERVAKARAAVSSAKTPASKAKAKERLSAAQDKLKQVKADRTALASEQGKAVRLAKGLYKAMQSARAKMMKDFEKSAKALEKAVDSPRRRRRRAKKKVAAAAD
;
A
#
# COMPACT_ATOMS: atom_id res chain seq x y z
N MET A 1 43.03 -12.16 -32.95
CA MET A 1 42.55 -12.60 -31.62
C MET A 1 41.60 -11.54 -31.05
N ALA A 2 40.30 -11.81 -30.92
CA ALA A 2 39.32 -10.86 -30.39
C ALA A 2 38.74 -11.37 -29.05
N LEU A 3 39.09 -10.69 -27.96
CA LEU A 3 38.61 -10.97 -26.60
C LEU A 3 37.13 -10.57 -26.46
N LYS A 4 36.24 -11.57 -26.47
CA LYS A 4 34.81 -11.39 -26.18
C LYS A 4 34.62 -10.93 -24.73
N LYS A 5 34.26 -9.65 -24.52
CA LYS A 5 33.92 -9.10 -23.20
C LYS A 5 32.61 -9.71 -22.70
N THR A 6 32.67 -10.58 -21.69
CA THR A 6 31.49 -11.14 -21.02
C THR A 6 30.86 -10.10 -20.10
N VAL A 7 29.71 -9.54 -20.49
CA VAL A 7 28.91 -8.65 -19.64
C VAL A 7 28.23 -9.47 -18.55
N LYS A 8 28.77 -9.45 -17.32
CA LYS A 8 28.10 -10.02 -16.14
C LYS A 8 26.82 -9.22 -15.85
N LYS A 9 25.64 -9.77 -16.18
CA LYS A 9 24.33 -9.20 -15.78
C LYS A 9 24.26 -9.13 -14.24
N ARG A 10 24.26 -7.93 -13.66
CA ARG A 10 23.97 -7.71 -12.23
C ARG A 10 22.59 -8.27 -11.90
N ARG A 11 22.51 -9.32 -11.09
CA ARG A 11 21.24 -9.84 -10.55
C ARG A 11 20.59 -8.73 -9.72
N ARG A 12 19.47 -8.16 -10.19
CA ARG A 12 18.70 -7.20 -9.40
C ARG A 12 18.20 -7.90 -8.14
N ALA A 13 18.55 -7.37 -6.97
CA ALA A 13 17.99 -7.83 -5.72
C ALA A 13 16.45 -7.79 -5.80
N LYS A 14 15.78 -8.88 -5.42
CA LYS A 14 14.32 -8.93 -5.36
C LYS A 14 13.86 -7.81 -4.41
N ARG A 15 13.11 -6.84 -4.94
CA ARG A 15 12.52 -5.78 -4.11
C ARG A 15 11.54 -6.47 -3.16
N LYS A 16 11.75 -6.36 -1.84
CA LYS A 16 10.78 -6.83 -0.85
C LYS A 16 9.46 -6.09 -1.12
N VAL A 17 8.42 -6.84 -1.46
CA VAL A 17 7.08 -6.30 -1.62
C VAL A 17 6.51 -6.15 -0.22
N VAL A 18 6.27 -4.92 0.22
CA VAL A 18 5.63 -4.64 1.50
C VAL A 18 4.13 -4.90 1.34
N SER A 19 3.56 -5.71 2.24
CA SER A 19 2.12 -6.00 2.26
C SER A 19 1.32 -4.73 2.58
N MET A 20 0.06 -4.70 2.14
CA MET A 20 -0.81 -3.55 2.43
C MET A 20 -1.13 -3.46 3.93
N GLU A 21 -1.23 -4.60 4.61
CA GLU A 21 -1.41 -4.71 6.06
C GLU A 21 -0.29 -4.01 6.84
N ALA A 22 0.97 -4.31 6.49
CA ALA A 22 2.13 -3.68 7.12
C ALA A 22 2.16 -2.16 6.87
N ILE A 23 1.65 -1.70 5.71
CA ILE A 23 1.51 -0.29 5.41
C ILE A 23 0.42 0.35 6.27
N THR A 24 -0.75 -0.30 6.40
CA THR A 24 -1.85 0.22 7.22
C THR A 24 -1.47 0.28 8.69
N GLU A 25 -0.80 -0.74 9.23
CA GLU A 25 -0.30 -0.74 10.61
C GLU A 25 0.70 0.39 10.86
N ALA A 26 1.65 0.57 9.95
CA ALA A 26 2.63 1.65 10.02
C ALA A 26 1.98 3.04 10.00
N LEU A 27 0.98 3.25 9.14
CA LEU A 27 0.24 4.51 9.08
C LEU A 27 -0.68 4.71 10.30
N GLN A 28 -1.21 3.62 10.87
CA GLN A 28 -2.06 3.64 12.06
C GLN A 28 -1.24 4.03 13.29
N ALA A 29 0.00 3.57 13.42
CA ALA A 29 0.90 3.93 14.51
C ALA A 29 1.13 5.46 14.59
N ASP A 30 1.20 6.13 13.44
CA ASP A 30 1.44 7.58 13.35
C ASP A 30 0.14 8.37 13.05
N ILE A 31 -1.04 7.79 13.30
CA ILE A 31 -2.32 8.41 12.89
C ILE A 31 -2.65 9.70 13.65
N ASN A 32 -2.28 9.76 14.93
CA ASN A 32 -2.49 10.93 15.79
C ASN A 32 -1.50 12.06 15.47
N LEU A 33 -0.38 11.72 14.84
CA LEU A 33 0.69 12.65 14.48
C LEU A 33 0.51 13.22 13.06
N SER A 34 -0.38 12.62 12.24
CA SER A 34 -0.56 13.01 10.85
C SER A 34 -2.03 12.93 10.42
N ALA A 35 -2.63 14.10 10.20
CA ALA A 35 -3.95 14.21 9.59
C ALA A 35 -4.01 13.57 8.19
N ALA A 36 -2.87 13.56 7.46
CA ALA A 36 -2.77 12.90 6.17
C ALA A 36 -2.90 11.37 6.29
N ASN A 37 -2.26 10.77 7.31
CA ASN A 37 -2.38 9.34 7.58
C ASN A 37 -3.82 8.98 7.96
N LYS A 38 -4.46 9.79 8.81
CA LYS A 38 -5.88 9.61 9.19
C LYS A 38 -6.81 9.64 7.97
N ARG A 39 -6.63 10.62 7.08
CA ARG A 39 -7.41 10.75 5.83
C ARG A 39 -7.17 9.57 4.89
N ALA A 40 -5.92 9.10 4.79
CA ALA A 40 -5.55 7.96 3.95
C ALA A 40 -6.26 6.68 4.39
N LEU A 41 -6.18 6.36 5.68
CA LEU A 41 -6.78 5.16 6.26
C LEU A 41 -8.30 5.21 6.18
N SER A 42 -8.92 6.38 6.42
CA SER A 42 -10.36 6.55 6.25
C SER A 42 -10.80 6.31 4.80
N ARG A 43 -10.07 6.84 3.81
CA ARG A 43 -10.37 6.63 2.38
C ARG A 43 -10.21 5.16 1.99
N LEU A 44 -9.17 4.50 2.47
CA LEU A 44 -8.91 3.09 2.21
C LEU A 44 -10.03 2.22 2.79
N SER A 45 -10.41 2.42 4.05
CA SER A 45 -11.50 1.69 4.69
C SER A 45 -12.86 1.92 4.01
N LYS A 46 -13.16 3.17 3.61
CA LYS A 46 -14.40 3.49 2.88
C LYS A 46 -14.45 2.76 1.53
N ALA A 47 -13.34 2.77 0.79
CA ALA A 47 -13.26 2.11 -0.51
C ALA A 47 -13.40 0.58 -0.39
N GLU A 48 -12.75 -0.04 0.61
CA GLU A 48 -12.87 -1.48 0.87
C GLU A 48 -14.31 -1.88 1.20
N LYS A 49 -14.96 -1.18 2.14
CA LYS A 49 -16.37 -1.45 2.48
C LYS A 49 -17.32 -1.22 1.31
N ALA A 50 -17.05 -0.22 0.47
CA ALA A 50 -17.89 0.04 -0.71
C ALA A 50 -17.76 -1.08 -1.75
N LEU A 51 -16.54 -1.58 -1.97
CA LEU A 51 -16.27 -2.68 -2.90
C LEU A 51 -16.88 -4.00 -2.38
N GLU A 52 -16.72 -4.30 -1.09
CA GLU A 52 -17.33 -5.48 -0.47
C GLU A 52 -18.86 -5.49 -0.59
N ARG A 53 -19.51 -4.34 -0.40
CA ARG A 53 -20.96 -4.20 -0.62
C ARG A 53 -21.33 -4.46 -2.07
N GLN A 54 -20.53 -3.96 -3.02
CA GLN A 54 -20.80 -4.22 -4.44
C GLN A 54 -20.55 -5.67 -4.86
N ASP A 55 -19.57 -6.35 -4.28
CA ASP A 55 -19.36 -7.78 -4.52
C ASP A 55 -20.58 -8.60 -4.07
N LYS A 56 -21.19 -8.25 -2.92
CA LYS A 56 -22.46 -8.84 -2.47
C LYS A 56 -23.61 -8.53 -3.44
N MET A 57 -23.68 -7.30 -3.96
CA MET A 57 -24.68 -6.91 -4.96
C MET A 57 -24.51 -7.64 -6.30
N LEU A 58 -23.27 -7.93 -6.70
CA LEU A 58 -23.01 -8.74 -7.89
C LEU A 58 -23.48 -10.18 -7.71
N ALA A 59 -23.18 -10.81 -6.57
CA ALA A 59 -23.62 -12.16 -6.26
C ALA A 59 -25.15 -12.28 -6.26
N THR A 60 -25.84 -11.37 -5.56
CA THR A 60 -27.32 -11.39 -5.52
C THR A 60 -27.97 -11.14 -6.89
N ASN A 61 -27.38 -10.27 -7.71
CA ASN A 61 -27.93 -10.01 -9.06
C ASN A 61 -27.59 -11.11 -10.06
N SER A 62 -26.46 -11.82 -9.92
CA SER A 62 -26.16 -12.98 -10.76
C SER A 62 -27.14 -14.13 -10.48
N GLU A 63 -27.48 -14.37 -9.22
CA GLU A 63 -28.53 -15.32 -8.81
C GLU A 63 -29.90 -14.93 -9.37
N ARG A 64 -30.26 -13.64 -9.34
CA ARG A 64 -31.50 -13.15 -9.96
C ARG A 64 -31.56 -13.40 -11.46
N VAL A 65 -30.44 -13.21 -12.17
CA VAL A 65 -30.36 -13.55 -13.59
C VAL A 65 -30.51 -15.05 -13.82
N ALA A 66 -29.89 -15.89 -13.00
CA ALA A 66 -30.06 -17.35 -13.08
C ALA A 66 -31.51 -17.78 -12.85
N LYS A 67 -32.17 -17.21 -11.83
CA LYS A 67 -33.61 -17.45 -11.56
C LYS A 67 -34.50 -16.97 -12.71
N ALA A 68 -34.21 -15.81 -13.30
CA ALA A 68 -34.94 -15.31 -14.46
C ALA A 68 -34.75 -16.20 -15.69
N ARG A 69 -33.54 -16.74 -15.92
CA ARG A 69 -33.28 -17.74 -16.97
C ARG A 69 -34.12 -19.00 -16.78
N ALA A 70 -34.14 -19.53 -15.56
CA ALA A 70 -34.96 -20.69 -15.22
C ALA A 70 -36.46 -20.44 -15.44
N ALA A 71 -36.96 -19.24 -15.12
CA ALA A 71 -38.35 -18.84 -15.36
C ALA A 71 -38.69 -18.74 -16.86
N VAL A 72 -37.74 -18.30 -17.69
CA VAL A 72 -37.91 -18.31 -19.16
C VAL A 72 -38.01 -19.74 -19.69
N SER A 73 -37.18 -20.66 -19.20
CA SER A 73 -37.20 -22.06 -19.64
C SER A 73 -38.44 -22.83 -19.17
N SER A 74 -39.01 -22.49 -18.00
CA SER A 74 -40.19 -23.17 -17.45
C SER A 74 -41.53 -22.59 -17.94
N ALA A 75 -41.51 -21.43 -18.59
CA ALA A 75 -42.70 -20.78 -19.13
C ALA A 75 -43.29 -21.60 -20.29
N LYS A 76 -44.57 -21.99 -20.17
CA LYS A 76 -45.24 -22.89 -21.12
C LYS A 76 -45.99 -22.15 -22.25
N THR A 77 -46.52 -20.96 -21.98
CA THR A 77 -47.31 -20.20 -22.96
C THR A 77 -46.49 -19.08 -23.64
N PRO A 78 -46.83 -18.66 -24.87
CA PRO A 78 -46.14 -17.56 -25.55
C PRO A 78 -46.14 -16.26 -24.74
N ALA A 79 -47.28 -15.90 -24.14
CA ALA A 79 -47.43 -14.71 -23.31
C ALA A 79 -46.57 -14.76 -22.03
N SER A 80 -46.48 -15.93 -21.38
CA SER A 80 -45.62 -16.10 -20.19
C SER A 80 -44.13 -16.07 -20.56
N LYS A 81 -43.75 -16.63 -21.72
CA LYS A 81 -42.38 -16.53 -22.24
C LYS A 81 -41.98 -15.09 -22.53
N ALA A 82 -42.86 -14.27 -23.12
CA ALA A 82 -42.58 -12.85 -23.39
C ALA A 82 -42.32 -12.08 -22.09
N LYS A 83 -43.22 -12.17 -21.11
CA LYS A 83 -43.06 -11.53 -19.79
C LYS A 83 -41.81 -12.02 -19.04
N ALA A 84 -41.47 -13.31 -19.15
CA ALA A 84 -40.25 -13.86 -18.54
C ALA A 84 -38.98 -13.33 -19.22
N LYS A 85 -38.99 -13.15 -20.54
CA LYS A 85 -37.87 -12.55 -21.29
C LYS A 85 -37.64 -11.08 -20.93
N GLU A 86 -38.71 -10.30 -20.74
CA GLU A 86 -38.61 -8.92 -20.25
C GLU A 86 -38.00 -8.85 -18.84
N ARG A 87 -38.38 -9.76 -17.94
CA ARG A 87 -37.78 -9.84 -16.60
C ARG A 87 -36.30 -10.23 -16.66
N LEU A 88 -35.94 -11.12 -17.59
CA LEU A 88 -34.56 -11.52 -17.83
C LEU A 88 -33.72 -10.36 -18.36
N SER A 89 -34.21 -9.58 -19.34
CA SER A 89 -33.48 -8.42 -19.86
C SER A 89 -33.28 -7.37 -18.76
N ALA A 90 -34.34 -7.03 -18.01
CA ALA A 90 -34.24 -6.11 -16.88
C ALA A 90 -33.22 -6.57 -15.82
N ALA A 91 -33.17 -7.87 -15.50
CA ALA A 91 -32.18 -8.43 -14.59
C ALA A 91 -30.75 -8.37 -15.14
N GLN A 92 -30.58 -8.61 -16.45
CA GLN A 92 -29.28 -8.51 -17.11
C GLN A 92 -28.76 -7.09 -17.17
N ASP A 93 -29.62 -6.11 -17.46
CA ASP A 93 -29.22 -4.71 -17.52
C ASP A 93 -28.85 -4.18 -16.13
N LYS A 94 -29.58 -4.60 -15.10
CA LYS A 94 -29.20 -4.32 -13.71
C LYS A 94 -27.84 -4.95 -13.34
N LEU A 95 -27.57 -6.17 -13.79
CA LEU A 95 -26.26 -6.81 -13.57
C LEU A 95 -25.13 -6.07 -14.30
N LYS A 96 -25.35 -5.56 -15.51
CA LYS A 96 -24.39 -4.72 -16.23
C LYS A 96 -24.08 -3.44 -15.46
N GLN A 97 -25.11 -2.76 -14.95
CA GLN A 97 -24.94 -1.55 -14.14
C GLN A 97 -24.07 -1.81 -12.91
N VAL A 98 -24.38 -2.87 -12.14
CA VAL A 98 -23.59 -3.20 -10.94
C VAL A 98 -22.15 -3.57 -11.27
N LYS A 99 -21.88 -4.21 -12.42
CA LYS A 99 -20.50 -4.45 -12.88
C LYS A 99 -19.76 -3.15 -13.22
N ALA A 100 -20.44 -2.19 -13.84
CA ALA A 100 -19.88 -0.87 -14.11
C ALA A 100 -19.55 -0.13 -12.81
N ASP A 101 -20.49 -0.09 -11.86
CA ASP A 101 -20.32 0.54 -10.56
C ASP A 101 -19.16 -0.07 -9.77
N ARG A 102 -19.02 -1.40 -9.77
CA ARG A 102 -17.88 -2.09 -9.16
C ARG A 102 -16.56 -1.67 -9.80
N THR A 103 -16.52 -1.54 -11.12
CA THR A 103 -15.30 -1.13 -11.84
C THR A 103 -14.88 0.28 -11.44
N ALA A 104 -15.83 1.19 -11.32
CA ALA A 104 -15.59 2.54 -10.82
C ALA A 104 -15.03 2.51 -9.38
N LEU A 105 -15.63 1.73 -8.48
CA LEU A 105 -15.17 1.59 -7.10
C LEU A 105 -13.81 0.91 -6.95
N ALA A 106 -13.49 -0.07 -7.80
CA ALA A 106 -12.16 -0.67 -7.86
C ALA A 106 -11.09 0.37 -8.24
N SER A 107 -11.44 1.32 -9.12
CA SER A 107 -10.54 2.43 -9.45
C SER A 107 -10.29 3.36 -8.26
N GLU A 108 -11.31 3.62 -7.45
CA GLU A 108 -11.21 4.43 -6.23
C GLU A 108 -10.37 3.74 -5.15
N GLN A 109 -10.58 2.44 -4.94
CA GLN A 109 -9.72 1.63 -4.07
C GLN A 109 -8.27 1.69 -4.55
N GLY A 110 -8.03 1.60 -5.86
CA GLY A 110 -6.70 1.74 -6.44
C GLY A 110 -6.04 3.10 -6.17
N LYS A 111 -6.81 4.19 -6.13
CA LYS A 111 -6.32 5.53 -5.74
C LYS A 111 -6.00 5.60 -4.25
N ALA A 112 -6.85 5.04 -3.39
CA ALA A 112 -6.63 4.99 -1.95
C ALA A 112 -5.37 4.18 -1.58
N VAL A 113 -5.19 3.02 -2.22
CA VAL A 113 -3.98 2.18 -2.05
C VAL A 113 -2.71 2.92 -2.49
N ARG A 114 -2.77 3.64 -3.62
CA ARG A 114 -1.63 4.45 -4.10
C ARG A 114 -1.26 5.54 -3.10
N LEU A 115 -2.25 6.22 -2.53
CA LEU A 115 -2.04 7.26 -1.52
C LEU A 115 -1.39 6.66 -0.26
N ALA A 116 -1.92 5.56 0.27
CA ALA A 116 -1.36 4.89 1.45
C ALA A 116 0.10 4.43 1.21
N LYS A 117 0.39 3.82 0.05
CA LYS A 117 1.76 3.45 -0.35
C LYS A 117 2.69 4.66 -0.45
N GLY A 118 2.20 5.78 -0.97
CA GLY A 118 2.96 7.03 -1.08
C GLY A 118 3.34 7.58 0.28
N LEU A 119 2.36 7.69 1.19
CA LEU A 119 2.60 8.16 2.55
C LEU A 119 3.55 7.26 3.33
N TYR A 120 3.41 5.94 3.21
CA TYR A 120 4.33 5.00 3.85
C TYR A 120 5.76 5.19 3.37
N LYS A 121 5.98 5.35 2.06
CA LYS A 121 7.33 5.63 1.52
C LYS A 121 7.89 6.95 2.04
N ALA A 122 7.07 8.00 2.10
CA ALA A 122 7.47 9.28 2.65
C ALA A 122 7.89 9.15 4.12
N MET A 123 7.07 8.46 4.93
CA MET A 123 7.34 8.17 6.33
C MET A 123 8.67 7.41 6.51
N GLN A 124 8.88 6.34 5.74
CA GLN A 124 10.13 5.56 5.81
C GLN A 124 11.34 6.39 5.41
N SER A 125 11.21 7.25 4.40
CA SER A 125 12.29 8.15 3.99
C SER A 125 12.61 9.22 5.04
N ALA A 126 11.59 9.75 5.71
CA ALA A 126 11.75 10.71 6.81
C ALA A 126 12.44 10.05 8.01
N ARG A 127 11.98 8.86 8.42
CA ARG A 127 12.62 8.06 9.48
C ARG A 127 14.08 7.76 9.17
N ALA A 128 14.40 7.36 7.95
CA ALA A 128 15.79 7.10 7.55
C ALA A 128 16.69 8.34 7.59
N LYS A 129 16.18 9.52 7.22
CA LYS A 129 16.92 10.79 7.35
C LYS A 129 17.15 11.15 8.81
N MET A 130 16.08 11.09 9.61
CA MET A 130 16.12 11.36 11.04
C MET A 130 17.16 10.49 11.76
N MET A 131 17.18 9.17 11.49
CA MET A 131 18.17 8.26 12.07
C MET A 131 19.61 8.61 11.68
N LYS A 132 19.85 8.97 10.43
CA LYS A 132 21.20 9.42 9.99
C LYS A 132 21.65 10.69 10.71
N ASP A 133 20.75 11.63 10.91
CA ASP A 133 21.08 12.88 11.59
C ASP A 133 21.28 12.67 13.09
N PHE A 134 20.50 11.78 13.72
CA PHE A 134 20.76 11.33 15.09
C PHE A 134 22.13 10.65 15.22
N GLU A 135 22.50 9.73 14.32
CA GLU A 135 23.81 9.07 14.36
C GLU A 135 24.98 10.07 14.20
N LYS A 136 24.83 11.08 13.34
CA LYS A 136 25.84 12.13 13.19
C LYS A 136 25.99 12.94 14.47
N SER A 137 24.87 13.37 15.05
CA SER A 137 24.87 14.13 16.31
C SER A 137 25.44 13.31 17.46
N ALA A 138 25.08 12.02 17.54
CA ALA A 138 25.62 11.10 18.54
C ALA A 138 27.14 10.95 18.40
N LYS A 139 27.66 10.75 17.18
CA LYS A 139 29.12 10.68 16.93
C LYS A 139 29.84 11.98 17.24
N ALA A 140 29.22 13.12 16.96
CA ALA A 140 29.77 14.42 17.31
C ALA A 140 29.87 14.60 18.83
N LEU A 141 28.81 14.21 19.54
CA LEU A 141 28.74 14.26 21.01
C LEU A 141 29.75 13.30 21.64
N GLU A 142 29.85 12.06 21.16
CA GLU A 142 30.85 11.07 21.60
C GLU A 142 32.28 11.63 21.45
N LYS A 143 32.62 12.20 20.29
CA LYS A 143 33.91 12.86 20.07
C LYS A 143 34.12 14.07 20.98
N ALA A 144 33.08 14.86 21.24
CA ALA A 144 33.16 16.02 22.11
C ALA A 144 33.45 15.62 23.56
N VAL A 145 32.81 14.55 24.05
CA VAL A 145 33.05 13.99 25.39
C VAL A 145 34.47 13.38 25.50
N ASP A 146 34.95 12.71 24.46
CA ASP A 146 36.30 12.11 24.47
C ASP A 146 37.45 13.11 24.24
N SER A 147 37.18 14.25 23.60
CA SER A 147 38.18 15.26 23.24
C SER A 147 38.98 15.79 24.43
N PRO A 148 38.37 16.25 25.54
CA PRO A 148 39.09 16.70 26.73
C PRO A 148 40.00 15.60 27.33
N ARG A 149 39.50 14.35 27.34
CA ARG A 149 40.23 13.19 27.87
C ARG A 149 41.42 12.82 26.99
N ARG A 150 41.26 12.86 25.66
CA ARG A 150 42.35 12.69 24.68
C ARG A 150 43.38 13.81 24.77
N ARG A 151 42.96 15.07 24.89
CA ARG A 151 43.85 16.23 25.01
C ARG A 151 44.69 16.15 26.28
N ARG A 152 44.07 15.82 27.43
CA ARG A 152 44.77 15.58 28.71
C ARG A 152 45.80 14.45 28.61
N ARG A 153 45.44 13.31 28.00
CA ARG A 153 46.39 12.19 27.81
C ARG A 153 47.59 12.57 26.95
N ARG A 154 47.37 13.31 25.85
CA ARG A 154 48.45 13.78 24.97
C ARG A 154 49.36 14.79 25.66
N ALA A 155 48.79 15.71 26.43
CA ALA A 155 49.56 16.68 27.21
C ALA A 155 50.46 15.97 28.23
N LYS A 156 49.93 15.02 29.00
CA LYS A 156 50.72 14.20 29.94
C LYS A 156 51.83 13.42 29.24
N LYS A 157 51.56 12.81 28.08
CA LYS A 157 52.59 12.08 27.30
C LYS A 157 53.70 13.00 26.78
N LYS A 158 53.36 14.22 26.34
CA LYS A 158 54.36 15.22 25.91
C LYS A 158 55.24 15.69 27.07
N VAL A 159 54.66 15.91 28.25
CA VAL A 159 55.42 16.30 29.45
C VAL A 159 56.36 15.18 29.89
N ALA A 160 55.89 13.92 29.89
CA ALA A 160 56.74 12.78 30.22
C ALA A 160 57.92 12.64 29.23
N ALA A 161 57.66 12.75 27.92
CA ALA A 161 58.70 12.64 26.89
C ALA A 161 59.66 13.85 26.80
N ALA A 162 59.44 14.91 27.57
CA ALA A 162 60.35 16.06 27.66
C ALA A 162 61.13 16.10 28.99
N ALA A 163 60.85 15.15 29.89
CA ALA A 163 61.54 14.98 31.17
C ALA A 163 62.53 13.80 31.16
N ASP A 164 62.57 13.05 30.05
CA ASP A 164 63.60 12.07 29.68
C ASP A 164 64.58 12.73 28.70
#